data_AF-A0A0Q4F669-F1
#
_entry.id   AF-A0A0Q4F669-F1
#
_cell.length_a   1.000
_cell.length_b   1.000
_cell.length_c   1.000
_cell.angle_alpha   90.00
_cell.angle_beta   90.00
_cell.angle_gamma   90.00
#
_symmetry.space_group_name_H-M   'P 1'
#
loop_
_entity.id
_entity.type
_entity.pdbx_description
1 polymer ?
#
loop_
_entity_poly.entity_id
_entity_poly.type
_entity_poly.pdbx_seq_one_letter_code
_entity_poly.pdbx_strand_id
1 'polypeptide(L)'
;MEEIERTIRLPRDADPLESYARHYAFRGLQTVEAVYVTSYAQPNLREGMEVMTANGSRPATPREIAETEALDALSREQWGEAGKRYWHSTPDAFPMLSDGGCDQISILYDVAAKRFRMNGCSGEVPRPNL
;
A
#
# COMPACT_ATOMS: atom_id res chain seq x y z
N MET A 1 -10.60 -5.13 11.50
CA MET A 1 -9.93 -4.08 10.70
C MET A 1 -10.35 -2.68 11.12
N GLU A 2 -11.64 -2.36 11.26
CA GLU A 2 -12.10 -0.99 11.55
C GLU A 2 -11.47 -0.34 12.78
N GLU A 3 -11.35 -1.09 13.90
CA GLU A 3 -10.65 -0.60 15.10
C GLU A 3 -9.19 -0.21 14.82
N ILE A 4 -8.49 -1.02 14.02
CA ILE A 4 -7.10 -0.78 13.62
C ILE A 4 -7.02 0.51 12.81
N GLU A 5 -7.85 0.65 11.78
CA GLU A 5 -7.87 1.82 10.90
C GLU A 5 -8.24 3.11 11.62
N ARG A 6 -9.11 3.04 12.63
CA ARG A 6 -9.52 4.19 13.44
C ARG A 6 -8.43 4.66 14.42
N THR A 7 -7.57 3.74 14.87
CA THR A 7 -6.62 3.99 15.97
C THR A 7 -5.17 4.04 15.52
N ILE A 8 -4.87 3.58 14.31
CA ILE A 8 -3.51 3.59 13.79
C ILE A 8 -3.01 5.04 13.66
N ARG A 9 -1.77 5.25 14.12
CA ARG A 9 -0.98 6.41 13.75
C ARG A 9 -0.02 5.96 12.66
N LEU A 10 -0.20 6.47 11.45
CA LEU A 10 0.69 6.16 10.36
C LEU A 10 2.07 6.80 10.60
N PRO A 11 3.17 6.19 10.11
CA PRO A 11 4.49 6.80 10.11
C PRO A 11 4.47 8.18 9.43
N ARG A 12 5.40 9.05 9.80
CA ARG A 12 5.40 10.45 9.35
C ARG A 12 5.47 10.61 7.82
N ASP A 13 6.18 9.71 7.16
CA ASP A 13 6.43 9.74 5.72
C ASP A 13 5.41 8.88 4.94
N ALA A 14 4.39 8.34 5.63
CA ALA A 14 3.31 7.63 5.00
C ALA A 14 2.27 8.59 4.44
N ASP A 15 1.75 8.26 3.25
CA ASP A 15 0.55 8.88 2.70
C ASP A 15 -0.69 8.69 3.59
N PRO A 16 -1.81 9.39 3.29
CA PRO A 16 -3.09 9.15 3.94
C PRO A 16 -3.58 7.70 3.79
N LEU A 17 -4.32 7.18 4.77
CA LEU A 17 -4.75 5.77 4.80
C LEU A 17 -5.52 5.33 3.53
N GLU A 18 -6.25 6.25 2.91
CA GLU A 18 -7.02 6.05 1.69
C GLU A 18 -6.17 5.85 0.42
N SER A 19 -4.88 6.18 0.43
CA SER A 19 -3.98 5.90 -0.71
C SER A 19 -3.59 4.41 -0.78
N TYR A 20 -3.81 3.66 0.29
CA TYR A 20 -3.39 2.27 0.40
C TYR A 20 -4.51 1.29 0.09
N ALA A 21 -4.15 0.22 -0.62
CA ALA A 21 -4.83 -1.06 -0.52
C ALA A 21 -4.45 -1.72 0.82
N ARG A 22 -5.45 -2.18 1.58
CA ARG A 22 -5.23 -2.64 2.96
C ARG A 22 -5.54 -4.13 3.09
N HIS A 23 -4.50 -4.92 3.31
CA HIS A 23 -4.58 -6.38 3.39
C HIS A 23 -4.48 -6.82 4.84
N TYR A 24 -5.36 -7.72 5.25
CA TYR A 24 -5.45 -8.20 6.63
C TYR A 24 -5.52 -9.72 6.67
N ALA A 25 -4.95 -10.33 7.70
CA ALA A 25 -5.12 -11.74 8.00
C ALA A 25 -4.91 -11.98 9.50
N PHE A 26 -5.44 -13.09 9.99
CA PHE A 26 -5.09 -13.56 11.32
C PHE A 26 -3.72 -14.25 11.29
N ARG A 27 -2.85 -13.87 12.24
CA ARG A 27 -1.63 -14.59 12.60
C ARG A 27 -1.87 -15.31 13.92
N GLY A 28 -2.51 -16.48 13.85
CA GLY A 28 -3.00 -17.19 15.03
C GLY A 28 -4.25 -16.54 15.65
N LEU A 29 -4.58 -16.92 16.89
CA LEU A 29 -5.91 -16.65 17.47
C LEU A 29 -6.16 -15.19 17.92
N GLN A 30 -5.10 -14.43 18.20
CA GLN A 30 -5.23 -13.12 18.87
C GLN A 30 -4.47 -12.00 18.17
N THR A 31 -3.83 -12.29 17.04
CA THR A 31 -3.03 -11.30 16.32
C THR A 31 -3.58 -11.13 14.92
N VAL A 32 -3.79 -9.88 14.53
CA VAL A 32 -4.02 -9.50 13.14
C VAL A 32 -2.71 -8.97 12.60
N GLU A 33 -2.26 -9.55 11.49
CA GLU A 33 -1.21 -8.97 10.68
C GLU A 33 -1.87 -8.21 9.53
N ALA A 34 -1.31 -7.08 9.16
CA ALA A 34 -1.78 -6.32 8.02
C ALA A 34 -0.61 -5.72 7.25
N VAL A 35 -0.80 -5.61 5.94
CA VAL A 35 0.10 -4.90 5.04
C VAL A 35 -0.72 -3.88 4.27
N TYR A 36 -0.32 -2.62 4.35
CA TYR A 36 -0.91 -1.54 3.56
C TYR A 36 0.06 -1.25 2.42
N VAL A 37 -0.41 -1.34 1.18
CA VAL A 37 0.41 -1.14 -0.01
C VAL A 37 -0.14 0.02 -0.81
N THR A 38 0.71 0.95 -1.22
CA THR A 38 0.30 2.01 -2.14
C THR A 38 -0.13 1.38 -3.45
N SER A 39 -1.39 1.59 -3.81
CA SER A 39 -1.82 1.31 -5.17
C SER A 39 -1.27 2.44 -6.03
N TYR A 40 -0.33 2.15 -6.92
CA TYR A 40 0.02 3.06 -8.02
C TYR A 40 -1.18 3.18 -8.97
N ALA A 41 -2.24 3.83 -8.52
CA ALA A 41 -3.27 4.34 -9.39
C ALA A 41 -2.82 5.74 -9.76
N GLN A 42 -2.16 5.91 -10.90
CA GLN A 42 -1.86 7.24 -11.39
C GLN A 42 -3.20 7.92 -11.72
N PRO A 43 -3.63 8.97 -10.99
CA PRO A 43 -5.02 9.40 -11.07
C PRO A 43 -5.43 9.92 -12.46
N ASN A 44 -4.48 10.27 -13.33
CA ASN A 44 -4.76 11.07 -14.52
C ASN A 44 -3.94 10.65 -15.76
N LEU A 45 -3.76 9.36 -16.06
CA LEU A 45 -3.00 8.92 -17.26
C LEU A 45 -3.49 9.53 -18.59
N ARG A 46 -4.74 9.99 -18.64
CA ARG A 46 -5.34 10.58 -19.85
C ARG A 46 -5.14 12.10 -19.99
N GLU A 47 -4.87 12.82 -18.91
CA GLU A 47 -4.64 14.27 -18.95
C GLU A 47 -3.24 14.60 -18.44
N GLY A 48 -2.36 14.99 -19.36
CA GLY A 48 -1.04 15.51 -19.02
C GLY A 48 0.03 14.46 -18.72
N MET A 49 -0.09 13.23 -19.24
CA MET A 49 1.04 12.30 -19.24
C MET A 49 2.14 12.87 -20.16
N GLU A 50 3.21 13.33 -19.53
CA GLU A 50 4.39 13.86 -20.19
C GLU A 50 5.53 12.84 -20.10
N VAL A 51 6.13 12.52 -21.24
CA VAL A 51 7.30 11.65 -21.35
C VAL A 51 8.55 12.53 -21.39
N MET A 52 9.48 12.27 -20.49
CA MET A 52 10.78 12.94 -20.47
C MET A 52 11.65 12.47 -21.65
N THR A 53 12.29 13.43 -22.32
CA THR A 53 13.18 13.21 -23.47
C THR A 53 14.48 13.99 -23.27
N ALA A 54 15.47 13.74 -24.14
CA ALA A 54 16.73 14.49 -24.12
C ALA A 54 16.54 16.01 -24.33
N ASN A 55 15.44 16.44 -24.95
CA ASN A 55 15.19 17.83 -25.32
C ASN A 55 14.05 18.49 -24.52
N GLY A 56 13.63 17.91 -23.39
CA GLY A 56 12.51 18.39 -22.58
C GLY A 56 11.45 17.31 -22.40
N SER A 57 10.16 17.69 -22.37
CA SER A 57 9.05 16.74 -22.32
C SER A 57 8.22 16.77 -23.61
N ARG A 58 7.45 15.71 -23.83
CA ARG A 58 6.39 15.68 -24.83
C ARG A 58 5.17 14.96 -24.26
N PRO A 59 3.98 15.21 -24.83
CA PRO A 59 2.83 14.36 -24.57
C PRO A 59 3.14 12.89 -24.88
N ALA A 60 2.60 12.00 -24.05
CA ALA A 60 2.66 10.57 -24.30
C ALA A 60 1.88 10.18 -25.56
N THR A 61 2.38 9.17 -26.26
CA THR A 61 1.67 8.59 -27.40
C THR A 61 0.53 7.71 -26.91
N PRO A 62 -0.50 7.45 -27.74
CA PRO A 62 -1.59 6.53 -27.39
C PRO A 62 -1.10 5.13 -26.97
N ARG A 63 0.03 4.68 -27.53
CA ARG A 63 0.64 3.40 -27.17
C ARG A 63 1.24 3.41 -25.77
N GLU A 64 2.00 4.46 -25.42
CA GLU A 64 2.60 4.60 -24.08
C GLU A 64 1.52 4.74 -22.99
N ILE A 65 0.43 5.44 -23.31
CA ILE A 65 -0.75 5.53 -22.43
C ILE A 65 -1.34 4.13 -22.21
N ALA A 66 -1.59 3.37 -23.28
CA ALA A 66 -2.15 2.03 -23.19
C ALA A 66 -1.23 1.04 -22.44
N GLU A 67 0.08 1.13 -22.65
CA GLU A 67 1.07 0.33 -21.90
C GLU A 67 1.04 0.66 -20.41
N THR A 68 0.92 1.94 -20.04
CA THR A 68 0.80 2.35 -18.63
C THR A 68 -0.53 1.93 -18.02
N GLU A 69 -1.66 2.11 -18.74
CA GLU A 69 -2.98 1.64 -18.29
C GLU A 69 -2.98 0.11 -18.04
N ALA A 70 -2.25 -0.67 -18.86
CA ALA A 70 -2.10 -2.11 -18.67
C ALA A 70 -1.24 -2.46 -17.45
N LEU A 71 -0.12 -1.75 -17.23
CA LEU A 71 0.70 -1.92 -16.02
C LEU A 71 -0.07 -1.57 -14.75
N ASP A 72 -0.86 -0.50 -14.78
CA ASP A 72 -1.74 -0.10 -13.67
C ASP A 72 -2.79 -1.17 -13.38
N ALA A 73 -3.35 -1.80 -14.43
CA ALA A 73 -4.30 -2.90 -14.27
C ALA A 73 -3.68 -4.13 -13.60
N LEU A 74 -2.47 -4.51 -14.04
CA LEU A 74 -1.71 -5.60 -13.40
C LEU A 74 -1.36 -5.26 -11.94
N SER A 75 -0.99 -4.02 -11.67
CA SER A 75 -0.68 -3.55 -10.32
C SER A 75 -1.90 -3.64 -9.40
N ARG A 76 -3.09 -3.26 -9.87
CA ARG A 76 -4.34 -3.42 -9.13
C ARG A 76 -4.69 -4.89 -8.87
N GLU A 77 -4.43 -5.78 -9.82
CA GLU A 77 -4.64 -7.21 -9.64
C GLU A 77 -3.68 -7.79 -8.59
N GLN A 78 -2.42 -7.36 -8.61
CA GLN A 78 -1.37 -7.88 -7.74
C GLN A 78 -1.44 -7.30 -6.31
N TRP A 79 -1.67 -5.99 -6.17
CA TRP A 79 -1.53 -5.26 -4.91
C TRP A 79 -2.83 -4.64 -4.41
N GLY A 80 -3.91 -4.72 -5.18
CA GLY A 80 -5.20 -4.12 -4.83
C GLY A 80 -5.33 -2.65 -5.20
N GLU A 81 -6.50 -2.09 -4.90
CA GLU A 81 -6.85 -0.70 -5.21
C GLU A 81 -6.79 0.19 -3.95
N ALA A 82 -6.37 1.44 -4.14
CA ALA A 82 -6.38 2.47 -3.11
C ALA A 82 -7.77 2.56 -2.44
N GLY A 83 -7.78 2.62 -1.11
CA GLY A 83 -9.00 2.72 -0.32
C GLY A 83 -9.79 1.42 -0.20
N LYS A 84 -9.40 0.33 -0.86
CA LYS A 84 -10.01 -0.99 -0.66
C LYS A 84 -9.41 -1.74 0.52
N ARG A 85 -10.14 -2.77 0.95
CA ARG A 85 -9.78 -3.65 2.06
C ARG A 85 -9.90 -5.08 1.60
N TYR A 86 -8.91 -5.90 1.94
CA TYR A 86 -8.82 -7.30 1.55
C TYR A 86 -8.55 -8.13 2.79
N TRP A 87 -9.38 -9.16 3.00
CA TRP A 87 -9.17 -10.13 4.07
C TRP A 87 -8.71 -11.44 3.48
N HIS A 88 -7.57 -11.92 3.95
CA HIS A 88 -6.93 -13.14 3.48
C HIS A 88 -7.02 -14.24 4.54
N SER A 89 -6.91 -15.49 4.09
CA SER A 89 -6.92 -16.65 5.00
C SER A 89 -5.64 -16.73 5.85
N THR A 90 -4.49 -16.36 5.27
CA THR A 90 -3.19 -16.33 5.97
C THR A 90 -2.38 -15.10 5.54
N PRO A 91 -1.40 -14.65 6.35
CA PRO A 91 -0.49 -13.58 5.98
C PRO A 91 0.39 -13.90 4.76
N ASP A 92 0.60 -15.19 4.43
CA ASP A 92 1.42 -15.60 3.27
C ASP A 92 0.81 -15.20 1.92
N ALA A 93 -0.49 -14.85 1.90
CA ALA A 93 -1.20 -14.36 0.74
C ALA A 93 -1.09 -12.83 0.55
N PHE A 94 -0.36 -12.13 1.43
CA PHE A 94 -0.19 -10.69 1.29
C PHE A 94 0.64 -10.34 0.05
N PRO A 95 0.27 -9.25 -0.64
CA PRO A 95 1.18 -8.68 -1.62
C PRO A 95 2.48 -8.27 -0.94
N MET A 96 3.59 -8.54 -1.62
CA MET A 96 4.92 -8.09 -1.19
C MET A 96 5.41 -7.05 -2.18
N LEU A 97 5.62 -5.83 -1.69
CA LEU A 97 6.28 -4.76 -2.42
C LEU A 97 7.74 -4.73 -1.96
N SER A 98 8.67 -5.00 -2.88
CA SER A 98 10.11 -4.91 -2.61
C SER A 98 10.60 -3.48 -2.83
N ASP A 99 9.98 -2.53 -2.15
CA ASP A 99 10.42 -1.14 -2.13
C ASP A 99 10.70 -0.69 -0.69
N GLY A 100 11.62 0.26 -0.55
CA GLY A 100 11.99 0.84 0.73
C GLY A 100 11.04 1.98 1.09
N GLY A 101 10.77 2.15 2.39
CA GLY A 101 9.95 3.26 2.85
C GLY A 101 8.46 2.91 2.93
N CYS A 102 7.62 3.94 2.83
CA CYS A 102 6.23 3.86 3.27
C CYS A 102 5.25 3.41 2.17
N ASP A 103 5.75 3.05 0.98
CA ASP A 103 4.95 2.41 -0.07
C ASP A 103 4.39 1.04 0.37
N GLN A 104 5.01 0.45 1.40
CA GLN A 104 4.46 -0.66 2.15
C GLN A 104 4.57 -0.41 3.65
N ILE A 105 3.46 -0.52 4.38
CA ILE A 105 3.41 -0.43 5.84
C ILE A 105 3.04 -1.79 6.42
N SER A 106 3.88 -2.30 7.31
CA SER A 106 3.63 -3.55 8.04
C SER A 106 3.04 -3.26 9.41
N ILE A 107 1.98 -4.01 9.77
CA ILE A 107 1.24 -3.83 11.01
C ILE A 107 1.06 -5.16 11.71
N LEU A 108 1.28 -5.15 13.02
CA LEU A 108 0.94 -6.26 13.90
C LEU A 108 0.08 -5.74 15.05
N TYR A 109 -1.15 -6.24 15.15
CA TYR A 109 -2.14 -5.78 16.10
C TYR A 109 -2.61 -6.90 17.02
N ASP A 110 -2.56 -6.66 18.32
CA ASP A 110 -3.09 -7.55 19.34
C ASP A 110 -4.58 -7.25 19.56
N VAL A 111 -5.44 -8.21 19.24
CA VAL A 111 -6.89 -8.04 19.30
C VAL A 111 -7.39 -8.01 20.74
N ALA A 112 -6.81 -8.82 21.62
CA ALA A 112 -7.25 -8.92 23.01
C ALA A 112 -6.84 -7.67 23.81
N ALA A 113 -5.60 -7.23 23.64
CA ALA A 113 -5.07 -6.04 24.30
C ALA A 113 -5.40 -4.73 23.58
N LYS A 114 -6.00 -4.80 22.38
CA LYS A 114 -6.34 -3.67 21.52
C LYS A 114 -5.16 -2.70 21.32
N ARG A 115 -4.00 -3.24 20.98
CA ARG A 115 -2.76 -2.45 20.85
C ARG A 115 -1.94 -2.87 19.65
N PHE A 116 -1.27 -1.89 19.07
CA PHE A 116 -0.23 -2.12 18.06
C PHE A 116 1.01 -2.69 18.73
N ARG A 117 1.41 -3.87 18.31
CA ARG A 117 2.74 -4.43 18.61
C ARG A 117 3.79 -3.90 17.63
N MET A 118 3.37 -3.62 16.40
CA MET A 118 4.20 -3.05 15.35
C MET A 118 3.33 -2.23 14.40
N ASN A 119 3.83 -1.07 13.99
CA ASN A 119 3.47 -0.39 12.77
C ASN A 119 4.74 0.29 12.24
N GLY A 120 4.98 0.25 10.93
CA GLY A 120 6.21 0.82 10.38
C GLY A 120 6.32 0.62 8.88
N CYS A 121 7.12 1.48 8.27
CA CYS A 121 7.42 1.43 6.85
C CYS A 121 8.38 0.26 6.54
N SER A 122 8.26 -0.31 5.35
CA SER A 122 9.10 -1.42 4.90
C SER A 122 10.58 -1.04 4.99
N GLY A 123 11.38 -1.88 5.64
CA GLY A 123 12.81 -1.64 5.87
C GLY A 123 13.16 -0.78 7.09
N GLU A 124 12.19 -0.20 7.82
CA GLU A 124 12.46 0.45 9.10
C GLU A 124 12.49 -0.55 10.26
N VAL A 125 13.43 -0.35 11.20
CA VAL A 125 13.44 -1.07 12.47
C VAL A 125 12.25 -0.60 13.31
N PRO A 126 11.34 -1.50 13.74
CA PRO A 126 10.19 -1.13 14.57
C PRO A 126 10.64 -0.37 15.82
N ARG A 127 10.20 0.88 15.96
CA ARG A 127 10.43 1.62 17.20
C ARG A 127 9.35 1.24 18.20
N PRO A 128 9.68 0.85 19.44
CA PRO A 128 8.67 0.62 20.45
C PRO A 128 7.93 1.95 20.72
N ASN A 129 6.61 1.90 20.72
CA ASN A 129 5.76 3.03 21.10
C ASN A 129 6.12 3.45 22.54
N LEU A 130 6.66 4.67 22.69
CA LEU A 130 6.81 5.38 23.97
C LEU A 130 5.53 6.16 24.29
#